data_AF-A0A9W8PCD1-F1
#
_entry.id   AF-A0A9W8PCD1-F1
#
_cell.length_a   1.000
_cell.length_b   1.000
_cell.length_c   1.000
_cell.angle_alpha   90.00
_cell.angle_beta   90.00
_cell.angle_gamma   90.00
#
_symmetry.space_group_name_H-M   'P 1'
#
loop_
_entity.id
_entity.type
_entity.pdbx_description
1 polymer ?
#
loop_
_entity_poly.entity_id
_entity_poly.type
_entity_poly.pdbx_seq_one_letter_code
_entity_poly.pdbx_strand_id
1 'polypeptide(L)'
;MASTITTVITEDRAAQTTELAASATSAAAGRSTFSLPLLYGSPGQPTPTERGQGPFESYPYSELLPKVFPKAHNIGEPLEDFVHIDPGMRALSHPDPRKFLKNATKVGDFCPTIGTEVEGVNLAKLALEERDELALEVARRKVMVFRGQHDFFEAGGEFWKEFGSYFGRAYTHNLFVTGRLHVHPTGGHPEDLPEIHMIYRDENTVYYDTENITRGMWHTDMSHERQPPGLTAFFLFAHPESGGDTFFTSGVEALKRLSPGFVAYLKTLRQIQSAVDPIQVTRNGTRTRNIRRPCVTTIHPLVRRHPVTGEESLFLNPEATKGIVGYKKQESDLILNFLYDHIAGGLEGQMRVKWAPKTVVLWDNRVTMHSALFDFAGSPERRHGARITPQAERPIPALDGIQLD
;
A
#
# COMPACT_ATOMS: atom_id res chain seq x y z
N MET A 1 -60.55 -31.84 27.96
CA MET A 1 -61.73 -31.25 27.29
C MET A 1 -61.33 -29.83 26.92
N ALA A 2 -60.79 -29.57 25.73
CA ALA A 2 -61.43 -29.49 24.41
C ALA A 2 -62.10 -28.13 24.13
N SER A 3 -61.60 -27.47 23.07
CA SER A 3 -62.24 -26.48 22.17
C SER A 3 -62.71 -25.14 22.79
N THR A 4 -62.66 -23.95 22.18
CA THR A 4 -62.54 -23.50 20.77
C THR A 4 -62.16 -22.01 20.80
N ILE A 5 -61.44 -21.52 19.79
CA ILE A 5 -61.70 -20.28 19.00
C ILE A 5 -60.37 -19.88 18.31
N THR A 6 -60.29 -20.29 17.06
CA THR A 6 -59.35 -19.80 16.03
C THR A 6 -60.10 -18.79 15.18
N THR A 7 -59.35 -17.84 14.59
CA THR A 7 -59.65 -17.00 13.41
C THR A 7 -59.97 -15.54 13.72
N VAL A 8 -59.04 -14.66 13.34
CA VAL A 8 -59.14 -13.31 12.70
C VAL A 8 -57.94 -12.46 13.15
N ILE A 9 -56.72 -12.77 12.69
CA ILE A 9 -55.60 -11.80 12.60
C ILE A 9 -54.66 -12.22 11.46
N THR A 10 -55.14 -12.17 10.22
CA THR A 10 -54.28 -12.23 9.02
C THR A 10 -54.98 -11.49 7.88
N GLU A 11 -55.13 -10.17 7.98
CA GLU A 11 -55.52 -9.35 6.81
C GLU A 11 -55.12 -7.87 6.87
N ASP A 12 -54.50 -7.37 7.96
CA ASP A 12 -54.24 -5.93 8.13
C ASP A 12 -52.78 -5.50 7.94
N ARG A 13 -52.01 -6.21 7.09
CA ARG A 13 -50.60 -5.87 6.78
C ARG A 13 -50.30 -5.64 5.29
N ALA A 14 -51.30 -5.78 4.42
CA ALA A 14 -51.14 -5.55 2.98
C ALA A 14 -51.63 -4.17 2.51
N ALA A 15 -52.39 -3.43 3.33
CA ALA A 15 -53.00 -2.15 2.94
C ALA A 15 -52.15 -0.90 3.23
N GLN A 16 -51.13 -0.97 4.10
CA GLN A 16 -50.27 0.18 4.41
C GLN A 16 -49.04 0.32 3.51
N THR A 17 -48.75 -0.66 2.66
CA THR A 17 -47.58 -0.66 1.76
C THR A 17 -47.83 -0.03 0.39
N THR A 18 -49.07 0.36 0.06
CA THR A 18 -49.44 0.92 -1.25
C THR A 18 -49.63 2.44 -1.28
N GLU A 19 -49.74 3.12 -0.13
CA GLU A 19 -49.98 4.57 -0.09
C GLU A 19 -48.71 5.44 0.00
N LEU A 20 -47.57 4.88 0.43
CA LEU A 20 -46.29 5.61 0.46
C LEU A 20 -45.57 5.65 -0.90
N ALA A 21 -46.03 4.86 -1.89
CA ALA A 21 -45.44 4.80 -3.23
C ALA A 21 -45.98 5.88 -4.20
N ALA A 22 -47.07 6.58 -3.85
CA ALA A 22 -47.71 7.57 -4.74
C ALA A 22 -47.30 9.03 -4.48
N SER A 23 -46.61 9.33 -3.38
CA SER A 23 -46.22 10.70 -3.00
C SER A 23 -44.81 11.12 -3.45
N ALA A 24 -43.97 10.20 -3.91
CA ALA A 24 -42.58 10.50 -4.27
C ALA A 24 -42.39 10.88 -5.76
N THR A 25 -43.45 10.81 -6.58
CA THR A 25 -43.38 10.94 -8.04
C THR A 25 -43.72 12.32 -8.60
N SER A 26 -43.96 13.35 -7.77
CA SER A 26 -44.38 14.68 -8.28
C SER A 26 -43.47 15.87 -7.92
N ALA A 27 -42.26 15.65 -7.40
CA ALA A 27 -41.37 16.74 -6.96
C ALA A 27 -40.06 16.86 -7.78
N ALA A 28 -40.04 16.40 -9.03
CA ALA A 28 -38.88 16.51 -9.91
C ALA A 28 -39.27 16.90 -11.35
N ALA A 29 -39.94 18.04 -11.52
CA ALA A 29 -40.14 18.65 -12.83
C ALA A 29 -39.75 20.13 -12.76
N GLY A 30 -38.51 20.45 -13.17
CA GLY A 30 -38.08 21.85 -13.26
C GLY A 30 -36.58 22.13 -13.11
N ARG A 31 -35.69 21.38 -13.78
CA ARG A 31 -34.34 21.85 -14.10
C ARG A 31 -33.96 21.37 -15.50
N SER A 32 -33.75 22.30 -16.42
CA SER A 32 -33.32 21.99 -17.78
C SER A 32 -31.86 21.53 -17.75
N THR A 33 -31.64 20.24 -17.98
CA THR A 33 -30.31 19.70 -18.23
C THR A 33 -29.98 19.89 -19.71
N PHE A 34 -29.02 20.76 -20.02
CA PHE A 34 -28.31 20.69 -21.29
C PHE A 34 -27.56 19.35 -21.33
N SER A 35 -28.09 18.39 -22.09
CA SER A 35 -27.42 17.11 -22.35
C SER A 35 -26.50 17.31 -23.56
N LEU A 36 -25.20 17.48 -23.30
CA LEU A 36 -24.19 17.28 -24.32
C LEU A 36 -24.02 15.77 -24.53
N PRO A 37 -24.09 15.25 -25.76
CA PRO A 37 -23.91 13.83 -25.99
C PRO A 37 -22.47 13.43 -25.64
N LEU A 38 -22.32 12.44 -24.75
CA LEU A 38 -21.09 11.68 -24.54
C LEU A 38 -20.74 10.94 -25.84
N LEU A 39 -20.04 11.62 -26.73
CA LEU A 39 -19.42 11.05 -27.92
C LEU A 39 -18.11 10.36 -27.53
N TYR A 40 -18.14 9.21 -26.86
CA TYR A 40 -17.03 8.23 -26.90
C TYR A 40 -17.54 6.87 -26.42
N GLY A 41 -18.32 6.21 -27.28
CA GLY A 41 -18.42 4.76 -27.30
C GLY A 41 -17.76 4.27 -28.57
N SER A 42 -16.66 3.52 -28.47
CA SER A 42 -16.20 2.68 -29.57
C SER A 42 -16.29 1.21 -29.18
N PRO A 43 -16.88 0.37 -30.04
CA PRO A 43 -17.06 -1.06 -29.83
C PRO A 43 -15.79 -1.85 -30.19
N GLY A 44 -15.61 -3.01 -29.55
CA GLY A 44 -14.54 -3.97 -29.83
C GLY A 44 -13.49 -4.03 -28.72
N GLN A 45 -13.77 -4.80 -27.67
CA GLN A 45 -12.75 -5.13 -26.67
C GLN A 45 -11.82 -6.21 -27.24
N PRO A 46 -10.49 -5.99 -27.28
CA PRO A 46 -9.56 -7.08 -27.52
C PRO A 46 -9.63 -8.07 -26.36
N THR A 47 -9.65 -9.36 -26.70
CA THR A 47 -9.57 -10.43 -25.70
C THR A 47 -8.16 -10.48 -25.09
N PRO A 48 -7.95 -11.06 -23.88
CA PRO A 48 -6.65 -11.09 -23.20
C PRO A 48 -5.48 -11.70 -23.99
N THR A 49 -5.77 -12.34 -25.13
CA THR A 49 -4.85 -12.88 -26.13
C THR A 49 -4.24 -11.84 -27.08
N GLU A 50 -4.71 -10.59 -27.05
CA GLU A 50 -4.26 -9.51 -27.96
C GLU A 50 -3.55 -8.37 -27.20
N ARG A 51 -2.74 -8.72 -26.20
CA ARG A 51 -1.82 -7.76 -25.57
C ARG A 51 -0.61 -7.55 -26.49
N GLY A 52 -0.68 -6.49 -27.30
CA GLY A 52 0.44 -5.72 -27.87
C GLY A 52 1.57 -6.51 -28.53
N GLN A 53 1.40 -6.92 -29.78
CA GLN A 53 2.51 -7.38 -30.65
C GLN A 53 3.33 -6.20 -31.21
N GLY A 54 3.91 -5.38 -30.34
CA GLY A 54 5.13 -4.61 -30.65
C GLY A 54 6.36 -5.49 -30.34
N PRO A 55 7.58 -5.20 -30.87
CA PRO A 55 8.68 -6.16 -30.83
C PRO A 55 9.12 -6.45 -29.39
N PHE A 56 8.63 -7.55 -28.82
CA PHE A 56 9.02 -8.08 -27.51
C PHE A 56 10.52 -8.47 -27.47
N GLU A 57 11.16 -8.62 -28.63
CA GLU A 57 12.54 -9.11 -28.74
C GLU A 57 13.62 -8.17 -28.20
N SER A 58 13.32 -6.89 -27.86
CA SER A 58 14.34 -5.93 -27.43
C SER A 58 14.19 -5.35 -26.03
N TYR A 59 13.22 -5.80 -25.21
CA TYR A 59 13.11 -5.32 -23.83
C TYR A 59 13.93 -6.20 -22.86
N PRO A 60 15.01 -5.70 -22.23
CA PRO A 60 15.94 -6.53 -21.44
C PRO A 60 15.36 -7.16 -20.16
N TYR A 61 14.15 -6.76 -19.77
CA TYR A 61 13.47 -7.22 -18.55
C TYR A 61 12.10 -7.86 -18.87
N SER A 62 11.95 -8.41 -20.07
CA SER A 62 10.71 -9.03 -20.55
C SER A 62 10.34 -10.28 -19.74
N GLU A 63 11.34 -11.01 -19.24
CA GLU A 63 11.21 -12.18 -18.37
C GLU A 63 10.66 -11.83 -16.98
N LEU A 64 10.84 -10.58 -16.54
CA LEU A 64 10.33 -10.06 -15.27
C LEU A 64 8.93 -9.46 -15.38
N LEU A 65 8.31 -9.48 -16.57
CA LEU A 65 6.94 -9.01 -16.72
C LEU A 65 5.96 -9.88 -15.89
N PRO A 66 4.92 -9.27 -15.29
CA PRO A 66 3.97 -9.99 -14.47
C PRO A 66 3.19 -11.01 -15.32
N LYS A 67 3.42 -12.31 -15.05
CA LYS A 67 2.66 -13.41 -15.66
C LYS A 67 1.44 -13.74 -14.80
N VAL A 68 0.34 -14.11 -15.48
CA VAL A 68 -0.89 -14.57 -14.85
C VAL A 68 -0.95 -16.09 -14.94
N PHE A 69 -0.85 -16.77 -13.80
CA PHE A 69 -0.93 -18.22 -13.75
C PHE A 69 -2.38 -18.66 -13.45
N PRO A 70 -2.97 -19.60 -14.21
CA PRO A 70 -4.31 -20.11 -13.95
C PRO A 70 -4.38 -20.78 -12.56
N LYS A 71 -5.33 -20.35 -11.72
CA LYS A 71 -5.69 -20.92 -10.39
C LYS A 71 -4.53 -21.63 -9.65
N ALA A 72 -3.91 -20.92 -8.71
CA ALA A 72 -3.15 -21.49 -7.60
C ALA A 72 -1.90 -22.31 -7.97
N HIS A 73 -0.79 -21.61 -8.23
CA HIS A 73 0.38 -21.97 -7.44
C HIS A 73 0.02 -21.58 -6.01
N ASN A 74 -0.25 -22.55 -5.14
CA ASN A 74 -0.65 -22.38 -3.75
C ASN A 74 0.21 -21.31 -3.06
N ILE A 75 -0.33 -20.11 -2.88
CA ILE A 75 0.33 -19.06 -2.11
C ILE A 75 -0.06 -19.24 -0.66
N GLY A 76 0.27 -20.43 -0.16
CA GLY A 76 0.18 -20.86 1.22
C GLY A 76 -1.20 -20.79 1.87
N GLU A 77 -1.23 -21.37 3.06
CA GLU A 77 -2.22 -21.09 4.11
C GLU A 77 -2.24 -19.57 4.42
N PRO A 78 -3.29 -19.06 5.12
CA PRO A 78 -3.31 -17.71 5.64
C PRO A 78 -2.00 -17.33 6.34
N LEU A 79 -1.62 -16.04 6.29
CA LEU A 79 -0.41 -15.60 6.94
C LEU A 79 -0.51 -15.83 8.45
N GLU A 80 0.32 -16.73 8.99
CA GLU A 80 0.44 -16.94 10.43
C GLU A 80 1.23 -15.81 11.11
N ASP A 81 0.94 -15.59 12.39
CA ASP A 81 1.68 -14.63 13.20
C ASP A 81 3.11 -15.11 13.47
N PHE A 82 4.05 -14.17 13.53
CA PHE A 82 5.43 -14.45 13.93
C PHE A 82 6.03 -13.29 14.74
N VAL A 83 7.06 -13.61 15.52
CA VAL A 83 7.84 -12.61 16.24
C VAL A 83 8.84 -11.98 15.28
N HIS A 84 8.56 -10.74 14.87
CA HIS A 84 9.48 -9.95 14.05
C HIS A 84 10.64 -9.40 14.90
N ILE A 85 11.87 -9.58 14.43
CA ILE A 85 13.07 -8.97 15.03
C ILE A 85 13.61 -7.92 14.06
N ASP A 86 13.32 -6.66 14.35
CA ASP A 86 13.75 -5.55 13.52
C ASP A 86 15.29 -5.38 13.57
N PRO A 87 15.99 -5.44 12.41
CA PRO A 87 17.42 -5.18 12.31
C PRO A 87 17.87 -3.84 12.90
N GLY A 88 17.05 -2.80 12.79
CA GLY A 88 17.35 -1.47 13.32
C GLY A 88 17.54 -1.45 14.83
N MET A 89 16.94 -2.39 15.58
CA MET A 89 17.19 -2.53 17.02
C MET A 89 18.65 -2.90 17.32
N ARG A 90 19.30 -3.71 16.49
CA ARG A 90 20.70 -4.11 16.68
C ARG A 90 21.63 -2.92 16.44
N ALA A 91 21.35 -2.15 15.38
CA ALA A 91 22.12 -0.96 15.05
C ALA A 91 22.08 0.15 16.12
N LEU A 92 21.07 0.19 16.99
CA LEU A 92 21.06 1.13 18.13
C LEU A 92 22.25 0.94 19.07
N SER A 93 22.82 -0.27 19.12
CA SER A 93 23.99 -0.59 19.94
C SER A 93 25.33 -0.42 19.21
N HIS A 94 25.31 -0.12 17.90
CA HIS A 94 26.53 0.07 17.13
C HIS A 94 27.24 1.37 17.55
N PRO A 95 28.58 1.38 17.64
CA PRO A 95 29.34 2.60 17.95
C PRO A 95 29.12 3.72 16.92
N ASP A 96 28.94 3.35 15.65
CA ASP A 96 28.62 4.26 14.56
C ASP A 96 27.47 3.67 13.72
N PRO A 97 26.21 4.02 14.03
CA PRO A 97 25.04 3.49 13.33
C PRO A 97 24.86 4.04 11.91
N ARG A 98 25.79 4.85 11.40
CA ARG A 98 25.80 5.38 10.03
C ARG A 98 27.06 4.99 9.27
N LYS A 99 27.83 4.01 9.77
CA LYS A 99 29.10 3.58 9.18
C LYS A 99 28.96 3.15 7.72
N PHE A 100 27.84 2.52 7.34
CA PHE A 100 27.57 2.15 5.94
C PHE A 100 27.59 3.34 4.96
N LEU A 101 27.40 4.57 5.43
CA LEU A 101 27.49 5.80 4.63
C LEU A 101 28.92 6.36 4.51
N LYS A 102 29.91 5.77 5.18
CA LYS A 102 31.28 6.30 5.23
C LYS A 102 31.91 6.49 3.84
N ASN A 103 31.60 5.60 2.91
CA ASN A 103 32.12 5.64 1.54
C ASN A 103 31.13 6.26 0.54
N ALA A 104 30.03 6.87 1.02
CA ALA A 104 29.11 7.59 0.16
C ALA A 104 29.84 8.77 -0.49
N THR A 105 29.67 8.93 -1.80
CA THR A 105 30.17 10.09 -2.54
C THR A 105 29.28 11.32 -2.35
N LYS A 106 28.01 11.09 -2.00
CA LYS A 106 27.02 12.14 -1.71
C LYS A 106 25.99 11.61 -0.74
N VAL A 107 25.65 12.44 0.25
CA VAL A 107 24.51 12.25 1.15
C VAL A 107 23.82 13.59 1.28
N GLY A 108 22.51 13.64 1.00
CA GLY A 108 21.75 14.89 1.07
C GLY A 108 20.28 14.66 1.40
N ASP A 109 19.73 15.49 2.26
CA ASP A 109 18.32 15.37 2.65
C ASP A 109 17.41 16.04 1.62
N PHE A 110 16.32 15.37 1.24
CA PHE A 110 15.27 15.98 0.43
C PHE A 110 14.49 17.01 1.24
N CYS A 111 14.11 16.61 2.46
CA CYS A 111 13.36 17.44 3.40
C CYS A 111 13.93 17.25 4.82
N PRO A 112 13.75 18.21 5.73
CA PRO A 112 14.29 18.12 7.09
C PRO A 112 13.87 16.85 7.84
N THR A 113 12.65 16.38 7.63
CA THR A 113 12.00 15.34 8.45
C THR A 113 11.79 14.00 7.74
N ILE A 114 11.97 13.97 6.41
CA ILE A 114 11.77 12.79 5.56
C ILE A 114 12.70 12.85 4.34
N GLY A 115 13.25 11.70 3.96
CA GLY A 115 13.96 11.56 2.70
C GLY A 115 15.44 11.93 2.76
N THR A 116 16.30 10.97 2.44
CA THR A 116 17.72 11.23 2.17
C THR A 116 18.13 10.54 0.88
N GLU A 117 18.81 11.28 0.01
CA GLU A 117 19.48 10.75 -1.18
C GLU A 117 20.91 10.34 -0.84
N VAL A 118 21.33 9.20 -1.37
CA VAL A 118 22.67 8.64 -1.21
C VAL A 118 23.23 8.20 -2.57
N GLU A 119 24.47 8.58 -2.84
CA GLU A 119 25.28 8.09 -3.96
C GLU A 119 26.58 7.48 -3.43
N GLY A 120 27.16 6.53 -4.17
CA GLY A 120 28.45 5.90 -3.80
C GLY A 120 28.37 4.75 -2.80
N VAL A 121 27.18 4.46 -2.24
CA VAL A 121 26.92 3.24 -1.44
C VAL A 121 26.29 2.18 -2.34
N ASN A 122 26.78 0.95 -2.28
CA ASN A 122 26.27 -0.17 -3.06
C ASN A 122 25.48 -1.13 -2.18
N LEU A 123 24.15 -1.12 -2.33
CA LEU A 123 23.24 -1.95 -1.54
C LEU A 123 23.49 -3.46 -1.68
N ALA A 124 24.00 -3.91 -2.84
CA ALA A 124 24.28 -5.32 -3.09
C ALA A 124 25.53 -5.83 -2.37
N LYS A 125 26.39 -4.92 -1.88
CA LYS A 125 27.67 -5.23 -1.24
C LYS A 125 27.70 -4.94 0.26
N LEU A 126 26.58 -4.53 0.85
CA LEU A 126 26.51 -4.25 2.28
C LEU A 126 26.72 -5.52 3.11
N ALA A 127 27.61 -5.43 4.10
CA ALA A 127 27.74 -6.42 5.15
C ALA A 127 26.47 -6.49 6.01
N LEU A 128 26.32 -7.55 6.82
CA LEU A 128 25.12 -7.74 7.63
C LEU A 128 24.94 -6.60 8.65
N GLU A 129 26.02 -6.15 9.29
CA GLU A 129 25.98 -5.03 10.23
C GLU A 129 25.58 -3.72 9.52
N GLU A 130 26.04 -3.49 8.29
CA GLU A 130 25.66 -2.32 7.50
C GLU A 130 24.19 -2.35 7.07
N ARG A 131 23.61 -3.56 6.91
CA ARG A 131 22.16 -3.70 6.69
C ARG A 131 21.35 -3.38 7.95
N ASP A 132 21.86 -3.67 9.14
CA ASP A 132 21.23 -3.23 10.40
C ASP A 132 21.22 -1.70 10.48
N GLU A 133 22.35 -1.07 10.15
CA GLU A 133 22.50 0.39 10.10
C GLU A 133 21.57 1.02 9.06
N LEU A 134 21.48 0.42 7.87
CA LEU A 134 20.53 0.82 6.83
C LEU A 134 19.09 0.77 7.34
N ALA A 135 18.69 -0.30 8.05
CA ALA A 135 17.34 -0.41 8.60
C ALA A 135 17.04 0.71 9.61
N LEU A 136 17.98 1.01 10.50
CA LEU A 136 17.83 2.11 11.46
C LEU A 136 17.78 3.48 10.76
N GLU A 137 18.62 3.70 9.74
CA GLU A 137 18.62 4.96 9.00
C GLU A 137 17.32 5.15 8.22
N VAL A 138 16.79 4.10 7.58
CA VAL A 138 15.46 4.15 6.94
C VAL A 138 14.37 4.43 7.96
N ALA A 139 14.40 3.85 9.16
CA ALA A 139 13.43 4.15 10.20
C ALA A 139 13.51 5.62 10.67
N ARG A 140 14.72 6.19 10.77
CA ARG A 140 14.95 7.59 11.15
C ARG A 140 14.54 8.57 10.06
N ARG A 141 14.91 8.30 8.81
CA ARG A 141 14.71 9.17 7.64
C ARG A 141 13.41 8.90 6.89
N LYS A 142 12.68 7.84 7.27
CA LYS A 142 11.41 7.36 6.71
C LYS A 142 11.55 6.84 5.28
N VAL A 143 12.34 7.51 4.44
CA VAL A 143 12.63 7.18 3.05
C VAL A 143 14.12 7.43 2.77
N MET A 144 14.78 6.49 2.10
CA MET A 144 16.15 6.59 1.60
C MET A 144 16.14 6.31 0.10
N VAL A 145 16.85 7.13 -0.69
CA VAL A 145 16.93 7.01 -2.16
C VAL A 145 18.39 6.76 -2.53
N PHE A 146 18.69 5.58 -3.06
CA PHE A 146 20.03 5.20 -3.50
C PHE A 146 20.12 5.28 -5.02
N ARG A 147 21.04 6.08 -5.55
CA ARG A 147 21.29 6.22 -6.99
C ARG A 147 22.41 5.28 -7.45
N GLY A 148 22.45 4.98 -8.76
CA GLY A 148 23.56 4.25 -9.38
C GLY A 148 23.71 2.79 -8.91
N GLN A 149 22.62 2.13 -8.56
CA GLN A 149 22.62 0.76 -8.02
C GLN A 149 22.73 -0.31 -9.11
N HIS A 150 23.81 -0.31 -9.90
CA HIS A 150 23.99 -1.28 -11.00
C HIS A 150 23.98 -2.74 -10.51
N ASP A 151 24.84 -3.07 -9.55
CA ASP A 151 24.98 -4.42 -9.01
C ASP A 151 23.68 -4.94 -8.37
N PHE A 152 22.89 -4.07 -7.75
CA PHE A 152 21.60 -4.45 -7.17
C PHE A 152 20.61 -4.96 -8.24
N PHE A 153 20.62 -4.34 -9.42
CA PHE A 153 19.78 -4.76 -10.54
C PHE A 153 20.30 -6.02 -11.23
N GLU A 154 21.62 -6.20 -11.29
CA GLU A 154 22.26 -7.35 -11.93
C GLU A 154 22.24 -8.61 -11.06
N ALA A 155 22.18 -8.47 -9.73
CA ALA A 155 22.17 -9.59 -8.80
C ALA A 155 20.92 -10.49 -8.88
N GLY A 156 19.83 -9.98 -9.47
CA GLY A 156 18.65 -10.77 -9.81
C GLY A 156 17.77 -11.23 -8.62
N GLY A 157 16.81 -12.09 -8.94
CA GLY A 157 15.70 -12.44 -8.05
C GLY A 157 16.09 -13.11 -6.73
N GLU A 158 17.05 -14.03 -6.73
CA GLU A 158 17.50 -14.70 -5.50
C GLU A 158 18.13 -13.72 -4.52
N PHE A 159 18.96 -12.80 -5.03
CA PHE A 159 19.52 -11.74 -4.20
C PHE A 159 18.42 -10.82 -3.64
N TRP A 160 17.44 -10.41 -4.45
CA TRP A 160 16.32 -9.60 -3.96
C TRP A 160 15.53 -10.30 -2.86
N LYS A 161 15.31 -11.61 -2.99
CA LYS A 161 14.67 -12.42 -1.95
C LYS A 161 15.50 -12.45 -0.67
N GLU A 162 16.80 -12.70 -0.76
CA GLU A 162 17.73 -12.68 0.37
C GLU A 162 17.76 -11.32 1.07
N PHE A 163 17.98 -10.25 0.28
CA PHE A 163 18.04 -8.87 0.75
C PHE A 163 16.77 -8.49 1.51
N GLY A 164 15.59 -8.75 0.95
CA GLY A 164 14.33 -8.45 1.62
C GLY A 164 14.08 -9.32 2.84
N SER A 165 14.39 -10.62 2.77
CA SER A 165 14.26 -11.55 3.90
C SER A 165 15.12 -11.11 5.09
N TYR A 166 16.22 -10.40 4.86
CA TYR A 166 17.01 -9.81 5.94
C TYR A 166 16.20 -8.85 6.82
N PHE A 167 15.35 -8.02 6.22
CA PHE A 167 14.53 -7.03 6.91
C PHE A 167 13.21 -7.58 7.44
N GLY A 168 12.82 -8.80 7.07
CA GLY A 168 11.63 -9.49 7.57
C GLY A 168 11.92 -10.56 8.62
N ARG A 169 13.10 -10.55 9.25
CA ARG A 169 13.60 -11.61 10.14
C ARG A 169 12.59 -11.99 11.23
N ALA A 170 12.49 -13.30 11.46
CA ALA A 170 11.58 -13.93 12.41
C ALA A 170 12.34 -14.86 13.38
N TYR A 171 11.85 -15.01 14.61
CA TYR A 171 12.27 -16.09 15.50
C TYR A 171 11.19 -17.17 15.57
N THR A 172 11.54 -18.42 15.28
CA THR A 172 10.69 -19.57 15.62
C THR A 172 11.53 -20.68 16.25
N HIS A 173 11.07 -21.20 17.39
CA HIS A 173 11.53 -22.46 17.98
C HIS A 173 13.07 -22.67 18.04
N ASN A 174 13.80 -21.73 18.63
CA ASN A 174 15.25 -21.82 18.90
C ASN A 174 16.17 -21.97 17.67
N LEU A 175 15.68 -21.69 16.45
CA LEU A 175 16.50 -21.51 15.26
C LEU A 175 16.25 -20.10 14.67
N PHE A 176 17.30 -19.43 14.23
CA PHE A 176 17.16 -18.25 13.39
C PHE A 176 16.48 -18.68 12.09
N VAL A 177 15.27 -18.18 11.83
CA VAL A 177 14.56 -18.47 10.58
C VAL A 177 14.66 -17.28 9.63
N THR A 178 14.95 -17.60 8.38
CA THR A 178 14.90 -16.71 7.21
C THR A 178 13.69 -15.79 7.28
N GLY A 179 13.88 -14.49 7.17
CA GLY A 179 12.79 -13.54 7.30
C GLY A 179 11.73 -13.68 6.22
N ARG A 180 10.52 -13.21 6.52
CA ARG A 180 9.34 -13.49 5.71
C ARG A 180 9.07 -12.36 4.74
N LEU A 181 9.10 -12.67 3.45
CA LEU A 181 8.58 -11.79 2.42
C LEU A 181 7.08 -11.95 2.29
N HIS A 182 6.38 -10.82 2.16
CA HIS A 182 4.97 -10.82 1.85
C HIS A 182 4.78 -11.15 0.37
N VAL A 183 3.97 -12.17 0.10
CA VAL A 183 3.45 -12.41 -1.24
C VAL A 183 2.18 -11.59 -1.44
N HIS A 184 2.23 -10.68 -2.41
CA HIS A 184 1.11 -9.78 -2.71
C HIS A 184 -0.17 -10.59 -3.05
N PRO A 185 -1.33 -10.31 -2.42
CA PRO A 185 -2.53 -11.14 -2.54
C PRO A 185 -3.23 -10.99 -3.89
N THR A 186 -2.80 -10.06 -4.73
CA THR A 186 -3.33 -9.86 -6.07
C THR A 186 -2.25 -9.63 -7.12
N GLY A 187 -2.59 -9.71 -8.40
CA GLY A 187 -1.68 -9.37 -9.50
C GLY A 187 -0.90 -10.56 -10.05
N GLY A 188 -0.09 -10.31 -11.08
CA GLY A 188 0.81 -11.31 -11.67
C GLY A 188 2.20 -11.24 -11.03
N HIS A 189 3.00 -12.28 -11.27
CA HIS A 189 4.40 -12.35 -10.84
C HIS A 189 5.23 -13.09 -11.90
N PRO A 190 6.57 -12.97 -11.90
CA PRO A 190 7.43 -13.88 -12.65
C PRO A 190 7.34 -15.29 -12.07
N GLU A 191 7.56 -16.30 -12.90
CA GLU A 191 7.35 -17.73 -12.59
C GLU A 191 8.00 -18.20 -11.28
N ASP A 192 9.23 -17.74 -11.01
CA ASP A 192 10.02 -18.18 -9.85
C ASP A 192 10.20 -17.10 -8.77
N LEU A 193 9.47 -15.98 -8.89
CA LEU A 193 9.58 -14.83 -7.96
C LEU A 193 8.21 -14.39 -7.42
N PRO A 194 7.42 -15.28 -6.79
CA PRO A 194 6.10 -14.92 -6.29
C PRO A 194 6.11 -13.84 -5.19
N GLU A 195 7.20 -13.73 -4.42
CA GLU A 195 7.42 -12.75 -3.36
C GLU A 195 7.79 -11.35 -3.89
N ILE A 196 8.27 -11.27 -5.13
CA ILE A 196 8.70 -10.01 -5.74
C ILE A 196 7.54 -9.44 -6.54
N HIS A 197 6.91 -8.38 -6.02
CA HIS A 197 5.75 -7.79 -6.67
C HIS A 197 6.20 -6.93 -7.85
N MET A 198 5.80 -7.33 -9.06
CA MET A 198 6.08 -6.57 -10.28
C MET A 198 4.99 -5.54 -10.54
N ILE A 199 5.42 -4.29 -10.74
CA ILE A 199 4.57 -3.16 -11.08
C ILE A 199 4.90 -2.76 -12.51
N TYR A 200 3.95 -2.98 -13.42
CA TYR A 200 4.12 -2.71 -14.85
C TYR A 200 2.99 -1.82 -15.38
N ARG A 201 3.37 -0.83 -16.20
CA ARG A 201 2.51 0.04 -16.99
C ARG A 201 3.16 0.32 -18.34
N ASP A 202 2.34 0.42 -19.36
CA ASP A 202 2.70 0.81 -20.74
C ASP A 202 1.49 1.42 -21.44
N GLU A 203 1.63 1.67 -22.74
CA GLU A 203 0.59 2.20 -23.63
C GLU A 203 -0.70 1.36 -23.67
N ASN A 204 -0.59 0.06 -23.42
CA ASN A 204 -1.69 -0.89 -23.44
C ASN A 204 -2.37 -1.02 -22.06
N THR A 205 -1.87 -0.31 -21.05
CA THR A 205 -2.43 -0.40 -19.72
C THR A 205 -3.76 0.36 -19.63
N VAL A 206 -4.83 -0.39 -19.38
CA VAL A 206 -6.13 0.16 -19.04
C VAL A 206 -6.09 0.72 -17.61
N TYR A 207 -6.31 2.03 -17.49
CA TYR A 207 -6.51 2.68 -16.20
C TYR A 207 -7.97 2.53 -15.79
N TYR A 208 -8.24 1.60 -14.87
CA TYR A 208 -9.60 1.25 -14.41
C TYR A 208 -10.27 2.32 -13.53
N ASP A 209 -9.51 3.32 -13.09
CA ASP A 209 -10.05 4.45 -12.34
C ASP A 209 -10.38 5.59 -13.31
N THR A 210 -11.56 5.47 -13.92
CA THR A 210 -12.12 6.47 -14.84
C THR A 210 -13.12 7.41 -14.17
N GLU A 211 -13.52 7.11 -12.94
CA GLU A 211 -14.53 7.90 -12.21
C GLU A 211 -13.89 8.98 -11.31
N ASN A 212 -12.64 8.80 -10.89
CA ASN A 212 -11.93 9.81 -10.11
C ASN A 212 -11.23 10.85 -11.02
N ILE A 213 -11.38 12.13 -10.64
CA ILE A 213 -10.68 13.25 -11.27
C ILE A 213 -9.15 13.14 -11.08
N THR A 214 -8.73 12.68 -9.89
CA THR A 214 -7.32 12.48 -9.54
C THR A 214 -7.06 11.00 -9.35
N ARG A 215 -6.01 10.49 -10.02
CA ARG A 215 -5.63 9.07 -9.96
C ARG A 215 -4.56 8.76 -8.90
N GLY A 216 -3.90 9.80 -8.37
CA GLY A 216 -2.96 9.64 -7.27
C GLY A 216 -3.70 9.28 -5.99
N MET A 217 -3.17 8.32 -5.25
CA MET A 217 -3.83 7.80 -4.04
C MET A 217 -2.80 7.55 -2.94
N TRP A 218 -2.96 8.26 -1.83
CA TRP A 218 -2.18 8.05 -0.63
C TRP A 218 -2.54 6.70 0.00
N HIS A 219 -1.54 5.88 0.28
CA HIS A 219 -1.73 4.61 0.97
C HIS A 219 -0.45 4.17 1.70
N THR A 220 -0.65 3.33 2.72
CA THR A 220 0.41 2.46 3.26
C THR A 220 0.24 1.07 2.65
N ASP A 221 1.33 0.44 2.21
CA ASP A 221 1.24 -0.85 1.54
C ASP A 221 0.64 -1.92 2.45
N MET A 222 -0.32 -2.67 1.91
CA MET A 222 -0.86 -3.89 2.54
C MET A 222 -1.26 -3.69 4.01
N SER A 223 -1.71 -2.49 4.35
CA SER A 223 -2.02 -2.10 5.73
C SER A 223 -3.24 -2.80 6.34
N HIS A 224 -3.96 -3.59 5.53
CA HIS A 224 -5.01 -4.50 5.97
C HIS A 224 -4.49 -5.86 6.44
N GLU A 225 -3.22 -6.19 6.22
CA GLU A 225 -2.65 -7.42 6.75
C GLU A 225 -2.49 -7.35 8.26
N ARG A 226 -2.62 -8.48 8.96
CA ARG A 226 -2.44 -8.51 10.43
C ARG A 226 -1.03 -8.07 10.84
N GLN A 227 -0.04 -8.47 10.05
CA GLN A 227 1.35 -8.02 10.12
C GLN A 227 1.74 -7.39 8.77
N PRO A 228 1.49 -6.07 8.60
CA PRO A 228 1.83 -5.34 7.38
C PRO A 228 3.34 -5.36 7.09
N PRO A 229 3.74 -5.04 5.85
CA PRO A 229 5.13 -4.85 5.50
C PRO A 229 5.81 -3.75 6.30
N GLY A 230 7.12 -3.90 6.55
CA GLY A 230 7.96 -2.89 7.19
C GLY A 230 8.77 -2.10 6.18
N LEU A 231 10.10 -2.24 6.28
CA LEU A 231 11.06 -1.65 5.35
C LEU A 231 10.92 -2.29 3.97
N THR A 232 10.43 -1.53 3.01
CA THR A 232 10.16 -1.99 1.64
C THR A 232 11.16 -1.35 0.69
N ALA A 233 11.63 -2.13 -0.29
CA ALA A 233 12.45 -1.63 -1.39
C ALA A 233 11.65 -1.61 -2.70
N PHE A 234 11.81 -0.56 -3.50
CA PHE A 234 11.23 -0.44 -4.83
C PHE A 234 12.21 0.19 -5.80
N PHE A 235 12.23 -0.34 -7.01
CA PHE A 235 13.13 0.11 -8.06
C PHE A 235 12.50 -0.11 -9.43
N LEU A 236 12.83 0.77 -10.37
CA LEU A 236 12.29 0.75 -11.72
C LEU A 236 13.34 0.26 -12.73
N PHE A 237 13.01 -0.82 -13.43
CA PHE A 237 13.71 -1.32 -14.61
C PHE A 237 13.54 -0.38 -15.82
N ALA A 238 12.34 0.18 -15.96
CA ALA A 238 12.00 1.19 -16.96
C ALA A 238 11.13 2.26 -16.30
N HIS A 239 11.37 3.51 -16.65
CA HIS A 239 10.57 4.65 -16.23
C HIS A 239 10.40 5.61 -17.41
N PRO A 240 9.28 6.35 -17.47
CA PRO A 240 9.12 7.40 -18.48
C PRO A 240 10.13 8.53 -18.25
N GLU A 241 10.49 9.25 -19.31
CA GLU A 241 11.39 10.41 -19.27
C GLU A 241 10.77 11.52 -18.40
N SER A 242 9.46 11.72 -18.56
CA SER A 242 8.65 12.67 -17.79
C SER A 242 7.45 11.98 -17.12
N GLY A 243 7.15 12.41 -15.88
CA GLY A 243 6.10 11.81 -15.06
C GLY A 243 6.49 10.48 -14.41
N GLY A 244 5.52 9.84 -13.74
CA GLY A 244 5.69 8.54 -13.09
C GLY A 244 6.39 8.58 -11.74
N ASP A 245 6.57 9.78 -11.19
CA ASP A 245 7.19 10.05 -9.89
C ASP A 245 6.40 9.42 -8.74
N THR A 246 7.06 9.28 -7.59
CA THR A 246 6.43 8.77 -6.37
C THR A 246 6.50 9.82 -5.28
N PHE A 247 5.35 10.16 -4.70
CA PHE A 247 5.25 10.98 -3.51
C PHE A 247 5.25 10.12 -2.25
N PHE A 248 5.85 10.65 -1.18
CA PHE A 248 5.82 10.07 0.16
C PHE A 248 5.39 11.14 1.15
N THR A 249 4.77 10.73 2.25
CA THR A 249 4.41 11.58 3.38
C THR A 249 4.70 10.88 4.70
N SER A 250 5.23 11.62 5.67
CA SER A 250 5.53 11.11 7.01
C SER A 250 4.28 11.16 7.89
N GLY A 251 3.81 9.99 8.32
CA GLY A 251 2.73 9.89 9.31
C GLY A 251 3.14 10.41 10.70
N VAL A 252 4.44 10.44 10.99
CA VAL A 252 5.00 11.04 12.21
C VAL A 252 4.85 12.56 12.18
N GLU A 253 5.28 13.20 11.09
CA GLU A 253 5.16 14.66 10.96
C GLU A 253 3.71 15.11 10.83
N ALA A 254 2.88 14.33 10.15
CA ALA A 254 1.44 14.56 10.12
C ALA A 254 0.86 14.54 11.55
N LEU A 255 1.24 13.58 12.40
CA LEU A 255 0.76 13.51 13.78
C LEU A 255 1.24 14.70 14.63
N LYS A 256 2.53 15.07 14.56
CA LYS A 256 3.14 16.16 15.35
C LYS A 256 2.51 17.53 15.12
N ARG A 257 1.88 17.72 13.96
CA ARG A 257 1.22 18.99 13.58
C ARG A 257 -0.20 19.13 14.13
N LEU A 258 -0.78 18.05 14.63
CA LEU A 258 -2.10 18.09 15.25
C LEU A 258 -1.99 18.62 16.69
N SER A 259 -3.08 19.20 17.20
CA SER A 259 -3.10 19.71 18.57
C SER A 259 -2.93 18.57 19.58
N PRO A 260 -2.25 18.78 20.72
CA PRO A 260 -2.00 17.72 21.70
C PRO A 260 -3.28 17.02 22.20
N GLY A 261 -4.36 17.78 22.41
CA GLY A 261 -5.64 17.22 22.82
C GLY A 261 -6.26 16.32 21.75
N PHE A 262 -6.12 16.68 20.47
CA PHE A 262 -6.61 15.84 19.38
C PHE A 262 -5.75 14.60 19.20
N VAL A 263 -4.41 14.71 19.31
CA VAL A 263 -3.51 13.54 19.32
C VAL A 263 -3.87 12.58 20.45
N ALA A 264 -4.09 13.08 21.67
CA ALA A 264 -4.48 12.25 22.81
C ALA A 264 -5.78 11.47 22.55
N TYR A 265 -6.76 12.12 21.92
CA TYR A 265 -7.99 11.47 21.47
C TYR A 265 -7.73 10.42 20.37
N LEU A 266 -6.98 10.76 19.32
CA LEU A 266 -6.68 9.84 18.22
C LEU A 266 -5.94 8.58 18.69
N LYS A 267 -5.10 8.68 19.72
CA LYS A 267 -4.39 7.54 20.32
C LYS A 267 -5.33 6.51 20.95
N THR A 268 -6.57 6.87 21.30
CA THR A 268 -7.57 5.93 21.82
C THR A 268 -8.31 5.18 20.70
N LEU A 269 -8.16 5.61 19.44
CA LEU A 269 -8.97 5.11 18.34
C LEU A 269 -8.35 3.89 17.66
N ARG A 270 -9.25 3.01 17.21
CA ARG A 270 -8.93 1.84 16.38
C ARG A 270 -9.70 1.96 15.07
N GLN A 271 -9.10 1.49 14.00
CA GLN A 271 -9.66 1.60 12.66
C GLN A 271 -9.67 0.24 11.95
N ILE A 272 -10.71 0.02 11.15
CA ILE A 272 -10.96 -1.21 10.40
C ILE A 272 -10.31 -1.06 9.04
N GLN A 273 -9.34 -1.93 8.72
CA GLN A 273 -8.74 -2.00 7.39
C GLN A 273 -9.18 -3.26 6.68
N SER A 274 -9.56 -3.13 5.40
CA SER A 274 -10.06 -4.25 4.62
C SER A 274 -9.52 -4.25 3.21
N ALA A 275 -9.08 -5.43 2.77
CA ALA A 275 -8.75 -5.70 1.38
C ALA A 275 -10.01 -5.94 0.52
N VAL A 276 -11.20 -6.01 1.14
CA VAL A 276 -12.43 -6.41 0.46
C VAL A 276 -12.79 -5.46 -0.67
N ASP A 277 -12.93 -4.15 -0.46
CA ASP A 277 -13.32 -3.26 -1.57
C ASP A 277 -12.22 -3.10 -2.65
N PRO A 278 -10.93 -2.94 -2.30
CA PRO A 278 -9.85 -2.91 -3.29
C PRO A 278 -9.80 -4.16 -4.19
N ILE A 279 -10.26 -5.31 -3.68
CA ILE A 279 -10.28 -6.60 -4.37
C ILE A 279 -11.68 -6.94 -4.91
N GLN A 280 -12.79 -6.45 -4.36
CA GLN A 280 -14.14 -6.73 -4.89
C GLN A 280 -14.44 -5.93 -6.16
N VAL A 281 -13.85 -4.73 -6.30
CA VAL A 281 -13.78 -4.04 -7.61
C VAL A 281 -13.13 -4.94 -8.66
N THR A 282 -12.27 -5.90 -8.26
CA THR A 282 -11.66 -6.86 -9.17
C THR A 282 -12.54 -8.05 -9.54
N ARG A 283 -13.55 -8.33 -8.72
CA ARG A 283 -14.40 -9.53 -8.82
C ARG A 283 -15.65 -9.30 -9.68
N ASN A 284 -16.11 -8.05 -9.81
CA ASN A 284 -17.27 -7.66 -10.64
C ASN A 284 -16.93 -7.43 -12.12
N GLY A 285 -15.78 -7.93 -12.60
CA GLY A 285 -15.38 -7.84 -14.01
C GLY A 285 -14.81 -6.49 -14.46
N THR A 286 -14.84 -5.45 -13.61
CA THR A 286 -14.31 -4.12 -13.94
C THR A 286 -12.79 -4.00 -13.74
N ARG A 287 -12.14 -4.90 -13.00
CA ARG A 287 -10.69 -4.85 -12.74
C ARG A 287 -10.12 -6.27 -12.63
N THR A 288 -9.80 -6.99 -13.70
CA THR A 288 -9.31 -8.40 -13.60
C THR A 288 -7.93 -8.51 -12.92
N ARG A 289 -7.86 -8.42 -11.59
CA ARG A 289 -6.68 -8.82 -10.81
C ARG A 289 -6.86 -10.27 -10.38
N ASN A 290 -5.86 -11.10 -10.66
CA ASN A 290 -5.85 -12.46 -10.14
C ASN A 290 -5.76 -12.40 -8.62
N ILE A 291 -6.75 -12.97 -7.95
CA ILE A 291 -6.75 -13.10 -6.50
C ILE A 291 -5.91 -14.33 -6.15
N ARG A 292 -4.85 -14.09 -5.39
CA ARG A 292 -3.86 -15.09 -4.97
C ARG A 292 -4.11 -15.59 -3.54
N ARG A 293 -4.67 -14.74 -2.67
CA ARG A 293 -5.08 -15.05 -1.29
C ARG A 293 -6.43 -14.42 -0.98
N PRO A 294 -7.28 -15.04 -0.12
CA PRO A 294 -8.51 -14.40 0.35
C PRO A 294 -8.28 -13.01 0.94
N CYS A 295 -9.26 -12.12 0.77
CA CYS A 295 -9.24 -10.80 1.38
C CYS A 295 -9.30 -10.92 2.90
N VAL A 296 -8.51 -10.09 3.59
CA VAL A 296 -8.53 -10.00 5.05
C VAL A 296 -9.11 -8.66 5.49
N THR A 297 -9.71 -8.64 6.67
CA THR A 297 -10.12 -7.44 7.38
C THR A 297 -9.52 -7.49 8.77
N THR A 298 -8.90 -6.41 9.20
CA THR A 298 -8.13 -6.33 10.44
C THR A 298 -8.40 -5.02 11.15
N ILE A 299 -8.22 -5.03 12.47
CA ILE A 299 -8.32 -3.85 13.30
C ILE A 299 -6.91 -3.40 13.69
N HIS A 300 -6.60 -2.15 13.37
CA HIS A 300 -5.32 -1.52 13.67
C HIS A 300 -5.53 -0.26 14.53
N PRO A 301 -4.52 0.16 15.30
CA PRO A 301 -4.59 1.45 15.98
C PRO A 301 -4.54 2.56 14.94
N LEU A 302 -5.27 3.66 15.18
CA LEU A 302 -5.19 4.83 14.31
C LEU A 302 -3.84 5.55 14.49
N VAL A 303 -3.31 5.57 15.71
CA VAL A 303 -1.96 6.03 16.03
C VAL A 303 -1.14 4.86 16.54
N ARG A 304 -0.07 4.53 15.82
CA ARG A 304 0.84 3.45 16.19
C ARG A 304 2.17 3.98 16.72
N ARG A 305 2.88 3.16 17.48
CA ARG A 305 4.28 3.37 17.89
C ARG A 305 5.22 2.57 17.00
N HIS A 306 6.32 3.18 16.60
CA HIS A 306 7.39 2.51 15.86
C HIS A 306 8.28 1.72 16.84
N PRO A 307 8.54 0.42 16.62
CA PRO A 307 9.25 -0.43 17.60
C PRO A 307 10.70 -0.01 17.83
N VAL A 308 11.39 0.52 16.82
CA VAL A 308 12.79 0.96 16.91
C VAL A 308 12.95 2.40 17.39
N THR A 309 12.38 3.36 16.66
CA THR A 309 12.55 4.80 16.97
C THR A 309 11.69 5.27 18.15
N GLY A 310 10.65 4.53 18.52
CA GLY A 310 9.68 4.96 19.52
C GLY A 310 8.74 6.08 19.04
N GLU A 311 8.89 6.55 17.81
CA GLU A 311 8.04 7.61 17.26
C GLU A 311 6.59 7.16 17.11
N GLU A 312 5.66 8.08 17.32
CA GLU A 312 4.24 7.87 17.10
C GLU A 312 3.85 8.39 15.71
N SER A 313 3.02 7.63 14.99
CA SER A 313 2.62 7.94 13.61
C SER A 313 1.15 7.68 13.41
N LEU A 314 0.50 8.54 12.60
CA LEU A 314 -0.77 8.18 11.97
C LEU A 314 -0.57 6.93 11.11
N PHE A 315 -1.46 5.94 11.25
CA PHE A 315 -1.47 4.71 10.49
C PHE A 315 -2.81 4.54 9.79
N LEU A 316 -2.87 5.09 8.58
CA LEU A 316 -4.09 5.21 7.80
C LEU A 316 -3.82 4.78 6.37
N ASN A 317 -4.87 4.30 5.71
CA ASN A 317 -4.85 4.03 4.29
C ASN A 317 -6.25 4.34 3.73
N PRO A 318 -6.44 5.49 3.06
CA PRO A 318 -7.71 5.85 2.43
C PRO A 318 -8.34 4.75 1.58
N GLU A 319 -7.55 3.90 0.91
CA GLU A 319 -8.08 2.81 0.08
C GLU A 319 -8.64 1.63 0.92
N ALA A 320 -8.03 1.36 2.06
CA ALA A 320 -8.32 0.17 2.86
C ALA A 320 -9.17 0.46 4.10
N THR A 321 -9.15 1.69 4.62
CA THR A 321 -9.83 2.06 5.87
C THR A 321 -11.33 2.13 5.66
N LYS A 322 -12.11 1.38 6.45
CA LYS A 322 -13.58 1.27 6.35
C LYS A 322 -14.33 2.03 7.42
N GLY A 323 -13.66 2.36 8.53
CA GLY A 323 -14.23 3.14 9.60
C GLY A 323 -13.49 3.01 10.90
N ILE A 324 -13.94 3.77 11.90
CA ILE A 324 -13.41 3.77 13.26
C ILE A 324 -14.30 2.87 14.13
N VAL A 325 -13.67 1.95 14.87
CA VAL A 325 -14.37 0.98 15.72
C VAL A 325 -15.17 1.72 16.80
N GLY A 326 -16.46 1.40 16.91
CA GLY A 326 -17.36 1.97 17.92
C GLY A 326 -18.00 3.31 17.53
N TYR A 327 -17.71 3.83 16.34
CA TYR A 327 -18.30 5.08 15.83
C TYR A 327 -19.38 4.79 14.79
N LYS A 328 -20.39 5.66 14.71
CA LYS A 328 -21.33 5.64 13.58
C LYS A 328 -20.62 6.11 12.32
N LYS A 329 -21.17 5.74 11.16
CA LYS A 329 -20.56 6.05 9.86
C LYS A 329 -20.23 7.53 9.69
N GLN A 330 -21.17 8.43 9.95
CA GLN A 330 -20.95 9.87 9.75
C GLN A 330 -19.89 10.45 10.70
N GLU A 331 -19.83 9.96 11.94
CA GLU A 331 -18.82 10.38 12.93
C GLU A 331 -17.42 9.89 12.50
N SER A 332 -17.34 8.62 12.09
CA SER A 332 -16.12 8.02 11.55
C SER A 332 -15.64 8.75 10.31
N ASP A 333 -16.51 8.98 9.33
CA ASP A 333 -16.18 9.66 8.08
C ASP A 333 -15.69 11.09 8.33
N LEU A 334 -16.30 11.82 9.29
CA LEU A 334 -15.88 13.17 9.64
C LEU A 334 -14.42 13.20 10.16
N ILE A 335 -14.06 12.26 11.04
CA ILE A 335 -12.70 12.17 11.59
C ILE A 335 -11.71 11.72 10.50
N LEU A 336 -12.05 10.68 9.74
CA LEU A 336 -11.18 10.13 8.71
C LEU A 336 -10.91 11.13 7.58
N ASN A 337 -11.96 11.81 7.09
CA ASN A 337 -11.80 12.79 6.01
C ASN A 337 -10.95 13.97 6.45
N PHE A 338 -11.12 14.46 7.69
CA PHE A 338 -10.21 15.48 8.23
C PHE A 338 -8.74 15.03 8.19
N LEU A 339 -8.47 13.77 8.60
CA LEU A 339 -7.11 13.23 8.59
C LEU A 339 -6.57 13.03 7.18
N TYR A 340 -7.41 12.61 6.23
CA TYR A 340 -7.02 12.47 4.83
C TYR A 340 -6.67 13.81 4.20
N ASP A 341 -7.49 14.84 4.45
CA ASP A 341 -7.21 16.21 3.98
C ASP A 341 -5.93 16.76 4.61
N HIS A 342 -5.72 16.52 5.91
CA HIS A 342 -4.49 16.89 6.61
C HIS A 342 -3.24 16.22 6.02
N ILE A 343 -3.33 14.92 5.70
CA ILE A 343 -2.23 14.18 5.07
C ILE A 343 -1.95 14.70 3.66
N ALA A 344 -3.00 14.91 2.86
CA ALA A 344 -2.89 15.35 1.47
C ALA A 344 -2.37 16.79 1.36
N GLY A 345 -2.81 17.68 2.23
CA GLY A 345 -2.41 19.09 2.27
C GLY A 345 -1.12 19.39 3.07
N GLY A 346 -0.62 18.43 3.86
CA GLY A 346 0.54 18.60 4.74
C GLY A 346 1.89 18.60 4.02
N LEU A 347 2.12 19.58 3.13
CA LEU A 347 3.28 19.64 2.23
C LEU A 347 4.63 19.54 2.93
N GLU A 348 4.77 20.03 4.16
CA GLU A 348 6.03 20.02 4.90
C GLU A 348 6.43 18.63 5.42
N GLY A 349 5.50 17.68 5.45
CA GLY A 349 5.75 16.28 5.76
C GLY A 349 5.94 15.42 4.52
N GLN A 350 5.91 16.01 3.32
CA GLN A 350 5.92 15.30 2.04
C GLN A 350 7.26 15.42 1.33
N MET A 351 7.61 14.41 0.54
CA MET A 351 8.71 14.45 -0.42
C MET A 351 8.28 13.82 -1.75
N ARG A 352 8.97 14.18 -2.82
CA ARG A 352 8.77 13.64 -4.18
C ARG A 352 10.06 13.01 -4.68
N VAL A 353 9.99 11.74 -5.07
CA VAL A 353 11.09 11.05 -5.75
C VAL A 353 10.86 11.14 -7.26
N LYS A 354 11.71 11.90 -7.94
CA LYS A 354 11.87 11.78 -9.39
C LYS A 354 12.76 10.59 -9.71
N TRP A 355 12.22 9.68 -10.53
CA TRP A 355 12.92 8.47 -10.92
C TRP A 355 14.07 8.78 -11.87
N ALA A 356 15.17 8.06 -11.68
CA ALA A 356 16.33 8.05 -12.55
C ALA A 356 16.81 6.60 -12.72
N PRO A 357 17.56 6.28 -13.78
CA PRO A 357 18.06 4.93 -14.00
C PRO A 357 18.81 4.39 -12.78
N LYS A 358 18.62 3.09 -12.50
CA LYS A 358 19.31 2.39 -11.40
C LYS A 358 19.10 3.04 -10.03
N THR A 359 17.94 3.64 -9.81
CA THR A 359 17.51 4.11 -8.48
C THR A 359 16.82 3.00 -7.70
N VAL A 360 17.20 2.82 -6.44
CA VAL A 360 16.48 2.00 -5.47
C VAL A 360 15.98 2.90 -4.35
N VAL A 361 14.69 2.86 -4.08
CA VAL A 361 14.05 3.60 -2.97
C VAL A 361 13.70 2.60 -1.88
N LEU A 362 14.11 2.90 -0.65
CA LEU A 362 13.75 2.14 0.54
C LEU A 362 12.91 3.05 1.44
N TRP A 363 11.80 2.55 1.97
CA TRP A 363 10.99 3.30 2.91
C TRP A 363 10.42 2.42 4.00
N ASP A 364 10.08 3.05 5.12
CA ASP A 364 9.44 2.40 6.24
C ASP A 364 7.91 2.55 6.16
N ASN A 365 7.19 1.48 5.76
CA ASN A 365 5.73 1.50 5.67
C ASN A 365 5.04 1.74 7.03
N ARG A 366 5.74 1.53 8.15
CA ARG A 366 5.16 1.69 9.48
C ARG A 366 4.90 3.15 9.83
N VAL A 367 5.54 4.08 9.12
CA VAL A 367 5.48 5.53 9.39
C VAL A 367 5.31 6.38 8.14
N THR A 368 5.07 5.77 6.98
CA THR A 368 4.88 6.48 5.72
C THR A 368 3.61 6.06 4.99
N MET A 369 3.06 7.02 4.26
CA MET A 369 2.14 6.77 3.16
C MET A 369 2.79 7.27 1.87
N HIS A 370 2.38 6.72 0.73
CA HIS A 370 2.92 7.10 -0.56
C HIS A 370 1.84 7.08 -1.64
N SER A 371 2.13 7.76 -2.75
CA SER A 371 1.27 7.85 -3.92
C SER A 371 2.12 7.78 -5.18
N ALA A 372 1.76 6.89 -6.11
CA ALA A 372 2.36 6.86 -7.44
C ALA A 372 1.63 7.85 -8.34
N LEU A 373 2.37 8.67 -9.07
CA LEU A 373 1.78 9.51 -10.12
C LEU A 373 1.57 8.69 -11.38
N PHE A 374 0.42 8.93 -12.01
CA PHE A 374 0.03 8.38 -13.31
C PHE A 374 -0.10 9.49 -14.37
N ASP A 375 0.68 10.56 -14.20
CA ASP A 375 0.74 11.74 -15.09
C ASP A 375 1.42 11.46 -16.44
N PHE A 376 1.98 10.27 -16.61
CA PHE A 376 2.46 9.72 -17.89
C PHE A 376 1.39 8.86 -18.61
N ALA A 377 0.16 8.77 -18.08
CA ALA A 377 -0.90 7.99 -18.71
C ALA A 377 -1.23 8.53 -20.10
N GLY A 378 -1.27 7.64 -21.11
CA GLY A 378 -1.42 8.01 -22.51
C GLY A 378 -0.09 8.20 -23.25
N SER A 379 1.05 8.17 -22.55
CA SER A 379 2.37 8.04 -23.17
C SER A 379 2.61 6.60 -23.67
N PRO A 380 3.35 6.40 -24.78
CA PRO A 380 3.81 5.07 -25.20
C PRO A 380 4.87 4.46 -24.26
N GLU A 381 5.37 5.25 -23.31
CA GLU A 381 6.47 4.88 -22.43
C GLU A 381 6.08 3.84 -21.37
N ARG A 382 7.07 3.04 -20.97
CA ARG A 382 6.89 1.98 -19.96
C ARG A 382 7.32 2.46 -18.58
N ARG A 383 6.57 2.03 -17.57
CA ARG A 383 6.97 2.06 -16.16
C ARG A 383 6.94 0.64 -15.61
N HIS A 384 8.12 0.05 -15.48
CA HIS A 384 8.30 -1.31 -14.99
C HIS A 384 9.21 -1.29 -13.78
N GLY A 385 8.80 -1.91 -12.67
CA GLY A 385 9.64 -2.06 -11.50
C GLY A 385 9.25 -3.23 -10.63
N ALA A 386 10.09 -3.50 -9.66
CA ALA A 386 9.90 -4.57 -8.68
C ALA A 386 9.85 -3.98 -7.28
N ARG A 387 8.98 -4.56 -6.44
CA ARG A 387 8.86 -4.23 -5.03
C ARG A 387 9.15 -5.45 -4.17
N ILE A 388 9.99 -5.24 -3.17
CA ILE A 388 10.38 -6.23 -2.16
C ILE A 388 9.74 -5.80 -0.85
N THR A 389 8.78 -6.58 -0.36
CA THR A 389 7.95 -6.23 0.82
C THR A 389 8.14 -7.26 1.94
N PRO A 390 9.11 -7.09 2.84
CA PRO A 390 9.28 -7.91 4.04
C PRO A 390 8.13 -7.65 5.03
N GLN A 391 7.57 -8.71 5.61
CA GLN A 391 6.60 -8.57 6.70
C GLN A 391 7.29 -8.09 7.98
N ALA A 392 6.57 -7.28 8.76
CA ALA A 392 7.07 -6.73 10.02
C ALA A 392 6.19 -7.13 11.20
N GLU A 393 6.29 -6.39 12.31
CA GLU A 393 5.49 -6.63 13.50
C GLU A 393 4.00 -6.29 13.31
N ARG A 394 3.15 -6.87 14.16
CA ARG A 394 1.77 -6.38 14.31
C ARG A 394 1.83 -4.93 14.80
N PRO A 395 1.10 -3.97 14.19
CA PRO A 395 1.17 -2.56 14.60
C PRO A 395 0.92 -2.38 16.10
N ILE A 396 1.86 -1.74 16.78
CA ILE A 396 1.82 -1.50 18.23
C ILE A 396 1.02 -0.21 18.47
N PRO A 397 -0.08 -0.23 19.25
CA PRO A 397 -0.79 1.00 19.60
C PRO A 397 0.10 2.00 20.33
N ALA A 398 -0.07 3.29 20.04
CA ALA A 398 0.67 4.34 20.73
C ALA A 398 0.21 4.55 22.19
N LEU A 399 -1.02 4.17 22.51
CA LEU A 399 -1.55 4.13 23.87
C LEU A 399 -1.56 2.69 24.38
N ASP A 400 -0.95 2.47 25.55
CA ASP A 400 -0.91 1.16 26.19
C ASP A 400 -2.33 0.70 26.59
N GLY A 401 -2.57 -0.61 26.54
CA GLY A 401 -3.86 -1.20 26.91
C GLY A 401 -4.91 -1.23 25.80
N ILE A 402 -4.63 -0.66 24.62
CA ILE A 402 -5.48 -0.82 23.44
C ILE A 402 -5.38 -2.27 22.92
N GLN A 403 -6.49 -3.00 22.97
CA GLN A 403 -6.57 -4.35 22.40
C GLN A 403 -6.91 -4.30 20.92
N LEU A 404 -6.15 -5.05 20.13
CA LEU A 404 -6.40 -5.28 18.72
C LEU A 404 -6.91 -6.72 18.61
N ASP A 405 -8.18 -6.86 18.23
CA ASP A 405 -8.90 -8.14 18.17
C ASP A 405 -8.17 -9.22 17.33
#